data_AF-A0A4R6CPK8-F1
#
_entry.id   AF-A0A4R6CPK8-F1
#
_cell.length_a   1.000
_cell.length_b   1.000
_cell.length_c   1.000
_cell.angle_alpha   90.00
_cell.angle_beta   90.00
_cell.angle_gamma   90.00
#
_symmetry.space_group_name_H-M   'P 1'
#
loop_
_entity.id
_entity.type
_entity.pdbx_description
1 polymer ?
#
loop_
_entity_poly.entity_id
_entity_poly.type
_entity_poly.pdbx_seq_one_letter_code
_entity_poly.pdbx_strand_id
1 'polypeptide(L)'
;AQVSNISKQMIPKVEAYHKRKLSDKFFCVYLDATYLPLRRETFEREAVYIAIGIKPNGHKEVIDYCIAPSENIEVWTDMLQNMKSRGLKQVELFLSDGVVGMKTALARTYPKAHFQRCLVHVMRNICAKVRVDDREKIMNEFKQIHQQTSKKEAAAVLHKFYARWNKAYSNVIKGLKEIEPDLLVFYNYPKQIRASIYSTNMIESFNNVIKR
;
A
#
# COMPACT_ATOMS: atom_id res chain seq x y z
N ALA A 1 -24.53 -7.49 -28.52
CA ALA A 1 -23.71 -6.61 -29.40
C ALA A 1 -23.66 -5.14 -28.96
N GLN A 2 -24.78 -4.54 -28.49
CA GLN A 2 -24.80 -3.13 -28.06
C GLN A 2 -23.91 -2.80 -26.85
N VAL A 3 -23.90 -3.64 -25.80
CA VAL A 3 -23.06 -3.42 -24.60
C VAL A 3 -21.57 -3.42 -24.94
N SER A 4 -21.12 -4.33 -25.81
CA SER A 4 -19.72 -4.41 -26.25
C SER A 4 -19.30 -3.19 -27.08
N ASN A 5 -20.22 -2.62 -27.87
CA ASN A 5 -19.96 -1.38 -28.62
C ASN A 5 -19.87 -0.14 -27.71
N ILE A 6 -20.64 -0.09 -26.63
CA ILE A 6 -20.53 0.98 -25.61
C ILE A 6 -19.19 0.87 -24.86
N SER A 7 -18.73 -0.35 -24.55
CA SER A 7 -17.41 -0.55 -23.93
C SER A 7 -16.26 -0.09 -24.83
N LYS A 8 -16.37 -0.26 -26.16
CA LYS A 8 -15.37 0.26 -27.10
C LYS A 8 -15.26 1.79 -27.06
N GLN A 9 -16.34 2.51 -26.76
CA GLN A 9 -16.31 3.97 -26.60
C GLN A 9 -15.57 4.41 -25.32
N MET A 10 -15.33 3.51 -24.37
CA MET A 10 -14.55 3.80 -23.17
C MET A 10 -13.05 3.67 -23.39
N ILE A 11 -12.60 2.95 -24.43
CA ILE A 11 -11.17 2.74 -24.70
C ILE A 11 -10.42 4.08 -24.82
N PRO A 12 -10.87 5.06 -25.63
CA PRO A 12 -10.18 6.35 -25.73
C PRO A 12 -10.18 7.12 -24.39
N LYS A 13 -11.22 6.97 -23.58
CA LYS A 13 -11.29 7.61 -22.25
C LYS A 13 -10.30 6.98 -21.27
N VAL A 14 -10.15 5.66 -21.31
CA VAL A 14 -9.14 4.93 -20.52
C VAL A 14 -7.73 5.33 -20.95
N GLU A 15 -7.46 5.38 -22.26
CA GLU A 15 -6.16 5.84 -22.77
C GLU A 15 -5.87 7.30 -22.38
N ALA A 16 -6.85 8.19 -22.51
CA ALA A 16 -6.74 9.57 -22.08
C ALA A 16 -6.49 9.65 -20.56
N TYR A 17 -7.13 8.78 -19.77
CA TYR A 17 -6.90 8.68 -18.34
C TYR A 17 -5.45 8.29 -18.03
N HIS A 18 -4.86 7.30 -18.70
CA HIS A 18 -3.46 6.91 -18.53
C HIS A 18 -2.45 7.95 -19.07
N LYS A 19 -2.89 8.90 -19.91
CA LYS A 19 -2.05 9.97 -20.47
C LYS A 19 -2.25 11.33 -19.78
N ARG A 20 -3.26 11.48 -18.93
CA ARG A 20 -3.60 12.78 -18.33
C ARG A 20 -2.45 13.31 -17.47
N LYS A 21 -2.25 14.63 -17.50
CA LYS A 21 -1.32 15.30 -16.60
C LYS A 21 -1.77 15.12 -15.15
N LEU A 22 -0.83 14.78 -14.29
CA LEU A 22 -1.06 14.64 -12.85
C LEU A 22 -0.75 15.94 -12.12
N SER A 23 -1.30 16.08 -10.91
CA SER A 23 -0.84 17.13 -9.99
C SER A 23 0.63 16.89 -9.65
N ASP A 24 1.37 17.97 -9.47
CA ASP A 24 2.79 17.93 -9.16
C ASP A 24 3.08 17.42 -7.73
N LYS A 25 2.10 17.56 -6.83
CA LYS A 25 2.24 17.31 -5.39
C LYS A 25 1.16 16.39 -4.84
N PHE A 26 1.59 15.33 -4.17
CA PHE A 26 0.74 14.50 -3.33
C PHE A 26 1.35 14.40 -1.93
N PHE A 27 0.48 14.48 -0.93
CA PHE A 27 0.89 14.21 0.44
C PHE A 27 1.16 12.71 0.63
N CYS A 28 0.26 11.87 0.12
CA CYS A 28 0.30 10.44 0.41
C CYS A 28 -0.14 9.65 -0.82
N VAL A 29 0.59 8.59 -1.17
CA VAL A 29 0.22 7.68 -2.26
C VAL A 29 0.20 6.24 -1.74
N TYR A 30 -0.95 5.61 -1.83
CA TYR A 30 -1.17 4.21 -1.49
C TYR A 30 -0.99 3.38 -2.75
N LEU A 31 -0.15 2.36 -2.66
CA LEU A 31 0.13 1.39 -3.70
C LEU A 31 -0.31 0.03 -3.18
N ASP A 32 -1.26 -0.59 -3.88
CA ASP A 32 -1.77 -1.91 -3.54
C ASP A 32 -2.09 -2.68 -4.81
N ALA A 33 -2.01 -4.00 -4.71
CA ALA A 33 -2.36 -4.91 -5.78
C ALA A 33 -3.48 -5.84 -5.32
N THR A 34 -4.42 -6.12 -6.21
CA THR A 34 -5.50 -7.07 -5.93
C THR A 34 -5.77 -7.96 -7.13
N TYR A 35 -6.17 -9.20 -6.87
CA TYR A 35 -6.49 -10.15 -7.93
C TYR A 35 -7.97 -10.09 -8.31
N LEU A 36 -8.25 -10.06 -9.61
CA LEU A 36 -9.58 -10.15 -10.19
C LEU A 36 -9.64 -11.28 -11.23
N PRO A 37 -10.76 -12.03 -11.32
CA PRO A 37 -10.98 -12.95 -12.42
C PRO A 37 -11.21 -12.16 -13.71
N LEU A 38 -10.31 -12.26 -14.67
CA LEU A 38 -10.43 -11.64 -15.98
C LEU A 38 -10.55 -12.72 -17.05
N ARG A 39 -11.40 -12.46 -18.04
CA ARG A 39 -11.54 -13.31 -19.22
C ARG A 39 -10.75 -12.69 -20.36
N ARG A 40 -9.64 -13.31 -20.73
CA ARG A 40 -8.98 -13.06 -22.02
C ARG A 40 -9.42 -14.13 -23.01
N GLU A 41 -8.80 -15.29 -22.91
CA GLU A 41 -9.22 -16.52 -23.59
C GLU A 41 -9.80 -17.51 -22.56
N THR A 42 -9.04 -17.75 -21.49
CA THR A 42 -9.45 -18.45 -20.27
C THR A 42 -9.85 -17.46 -19.17
N PHE A 43 -10.49 -17.96 -18.12
CA PHE A 43 -10.74 -17.21 -16.89
C PHE A 43 -9.57 -17.40 -15.93
N GLU A 44 -8.71 -16.39 -15.83
CA GLU A 44 -7.56 -16.41 -14.94
C GLU A 44 -7.59 -15.23 -13.97
N ARG A 45 -6.96 -15.40 -12.81
CA ARG A 45 -6.84 -14.33 -11.83
C ARG A 45 -5.61 -13.49 -12.15
N GLU A 46 -5.83 -12.27 -12.59
CA GLU A 46 -4.77 -11.30 -12.88
C GLU A 46 -4.65 -10.26 -11.77
N ALA A 47 -3.45 -9.72 -11.62
CA ALA A 47 -3.15 -8.66 -10.65
C ALA A 47 -3.56 -7.29 -11.21
N VAL A 48 -4.34 -6.55 -10.43
CA VAL A 48 -4.71 -5.16 -10.66
C VAL A 48 -3.98 -4.29 -9.66
N TYR A 49 -3.05 -3.50 -10.16
CA TYR A 49 -2.21 -2.57 -9.44
C TYR A 49 -2.93 -1.23 -9.37
N ILE A 50 -3.01 -0.63 -8.19
CA ILE A 50 -3.79 0.58 -7.96
C ILE A 50 -2.92 1.55 -7.18
N ALA A 51 -2.81 2.78 -7.71
CA ALA A 51 -2.22 3.91 -7.00
C ALA A 51 -3.33 4.91 -6.63
N ILE A 52 -3.54 5.15 -5.34
CA ILE A 52 -4.49 6.16 -4.84
C ILE A 52 -3.72 7.26 -4.12
N GLY A 53 -3.91 8.50 -4.56
CA GLY A 53 -3.24 9.68 -4.02
C GLY A 53 -4.15 10.51 -3.14
N ILE A 54 -3.57 11.12 -2.11
CA ILE A 54 -4.15 12.21 -1.32
C ILE A 54 -3.34 13.47 -1.60
N LYS A 55 -4.00 14.51 -2.12
CA LYS A 55 -3.41 15.83 -2.36
C LYS A 55 -3.24 16.61 -1.04
N PRO A 56 -2.42 17.67 -1.01
CA PRO A 56 -2.24 18.51 0.17
C PRO A 56 -3.54 19.11 0.73
N ASN A 57 -4.55 19.34 -0.11
CA ASN A 57 -5.87 19.82 0.28
C ASN A 57 -6.81 18.70 0.81
N GLY A 58 -6.31 17.47 0.96
CA GLY A 58 -7.09 16.31 1.41
C GLY A 58 -7.92 15.63 0.31
N HIS A 59 -7.94 16.15 -0.92
CA HIS A 59 -8.66 15.53 -2.02
C HIS A 59 -8.01 14.18 -2.39
N LYS A 60 -8.85 13.16 -2.53
CA LYS A 60 -8.45 11.79 -2.85
C LYS A 60 -8.76 11.51 -4.31
N GLU A 61 -7.81 10.96 -5.03
CA GLU A 61 -8.03 10.51 -6.40
C GLU A 61 -7.24 9.23 -6.69
N VAL A 62 -7.79 8.38 -7.55
CA VAL A 62 -7.01 7.30 -8.16
C VAL A 62 -6.02 7.98 -9.10
N ILE A 63 -4.72 7.78 -8.88
CA ILE A 63 -3.68 8.33 -9.74
C ILE A 63 -3.63 7.51 -11.02
N ASP A 64 -3.47 6.21 -10.86
CA ASP A 64 -3.44 5.28 -11.99
C ASP A 64 -3.75 3.85 -11.56
N TYR A 65 -3.96 2.98 -12.54
CA TYR A 65 -4.03 1.54 -12.34
C TYR A 65 -3.33 0.80 -13.49
N CYS A 66 -2.93 -0.44 -13.24
CA CYS A 66 -2.36 -1.32 -14.25
C CYS A 66 -2.88 -2.73 -14.05
N ILE A 67 -3.02 -3.51 -15.13
CA ILE A 67 -3.40 -4.92 -15.08
C ILE A 67 -2.24 -5.72 -15.65
N ALA A 68 -1.76 -6.70 -14.90
CA ALA A 68 -0.75 -7.64 -15.38
C ALA A 68 -1.09 -9.07 -14.93
N PRO A 69 -0.61 -10.10 -15.67
CA PRO A 69 -0.91 -11.51 -15.33
C PRO A 69 -0.53 -11.89 -13.90
N SER A 70 0.61 -11.37 -13.42
CA SER A 70 1.12 -11.63 -12.07
C SER A 70 1.62 -10.34 -11.41
N GLU A 71 1.78 -10.40 -10.08
CA GLU A 71 2.42 -9.32 -9.34
C GLU A 71 3.94 -9.35 -9.56
N ASN A 72 4.50 -8.21 -9.95
CA ASN A 72 5.91 -8.08 -10.28
C ASN A 72 6.43 -6.63 -10.05
N ILE A 73 7.70 -6.51 -9.67
CA ILE A 73 8.34 -5.23 -9.34
C ILE A 73 8.60 -4.36 -10.56
N GLU A 74 8.79 -4.94 -11.75
CA GLU A 74 8.95 -4.19 -12.99
C GLU A 74 7.67 -3.40 -13.31
N VAL A 75 6.49 -3.99 -13.12
CA VAL A 75 5.20 -3.31 -13.34
C VAL A 75 5.06 -2.10 -12.40
N TRP A 76 5.41 -2.25 -11.13
CA TRP A 76 5.45 -1.14 -10.19
C TRP A 76 6.47 -0.07 -10.60
N THR A 77 7.65 -0.47 -11.08
CA THR A 77 8.69 0.44 -11.54
C THR A 77 8.23 1.27 -12.73
N ASP A 78 7.61 0.63 -13.71
CA ASP A 78 7.06 1.29 -14.89
C ASP A 78 5.93 2.25 -14.52
N MET A 79 5.04 1.83 -13.61
CA MET A 79 3.95 2.68 -13.11
C MET A 79 4.50 3.90 -12.37
N LEU A 80 5.54 3.75 -11.53
CA LEU A 80 6.21 4.84 -10.84
C LEU A 80 6.84 5.85 -11.82
N GLN A 81 7.51 5.35 -12.86
CA GLN A 81 8.11 6.17 -13.91
C GLN A 81 7.05 6.89 -14.75
N ASN A 82 5.94 6.22 -15.08
CA ASN A 82 4.82 6.80 -15.82
C ASN A 82 4.17 7.94 -15.02
N MET A 83 3.93 7.75 -13.72
CA MET A 83 3.43 8.82 -12.87
C MET A 83 4.37 10.04 -12.87
N LYS A 84 5.68 9.79 -12.80
CA LYS A 84 6.71 10.85 -12.82
C LYS A 84 6.73 11.60 -14.15
N SER A 85 6.68 10.90 -15.28
CA SER A 85 6.68 11.52 -16.61
C SER A 85 5.41 12.34 -16.88
N ARG A 86 4.28 11.97 -16.27
CA ARG A 86 3.01 12.70 -16.34
C ARG A 86 2.91 13.92 -15.41
N GLY A 87 3.97 14.19 -14.65
CA GLY A 87 4.11 15.41 -13.87
C GLY A 87 4.06 15.23 -12.36
N LEU A 88 3.90 14.01 -11.83
CA LEU A 88 4.01 13.76 -10.40
C LEU A 88 5.46 13.95 -9.96
N LYS A 89 5.78 15.07 -9.32
CA LYS A 89 7.16 15.45 -8.98
C LYS A 89 7.48 15.23 -7.51
N GLN A 90 6.51 15.49 -6.64
CA GLN A 90 6.69 15.51 -5.19
C GLN A 90 5.63 14.62 -4.55
N VAL A 91 6.12 13.60 -3.85
CA VAL A 91 5.31 12.76 -2.97
C VAL A 91 5.99 12.76 -1.62
N GLU A 92 5.24 13.10 -0.58
CA GLU A 92 5.77 13.14 0.79
C GLU A 92 5.84 11.72 1.39
N LEU A 93 4.81 10.89 1.19
CA LEU A 93 4.73 9.54 1.72
C LEU A 93 4.18 8.53 0.71
N PHE A 94 4.86 7.39 0.55
CA PHE A 94 4.30 6.20 -0.08
C PHE A 94 3.92 5.15 0.97
N LEU A 95 2.76 4.50 0.76
CA LEU A 95 2.33 3.33 1.51
C LEU A 95 2.18 2.14 0.59
N SER A 96 2.73 1.00 1.01
CA SER A 96 2.58 -0.27 0.32
C SER A 96 2.72 -1.43 1.32
N ASP A 97 2.23 -2.61 0.96
CA ASP A 97 2.61 -3.87 1.63
C ASP A 97 4.13 -4.17 1.51
N GLY A 98 4.77 -3.54 0.52
CA GLY A 98 6.18 -3.53 0.24
C GLY A 98 6.70 -4.88 -0.24
N VAL A 99 6.14 -5.33 -1.35
CA VAL A 99 6.73 -6.33 -2.23
C VAL A 99 8.25 -6.13 -2.36
N VAL A 100 8.97 -7.24 -2.50
CA VAL A 100 10.43 -7.23 -2.65
C VAL A 100 10.83 -6.25 -3.77
N GLY A 101 11.77 -5.37 -3.47
CA GLY A 101 12.25 -4.34 -4.40
C GLY A 101 11.41 -3.05 -4.45
N MET A 102 10.20 -3.01 -3.87
CA MET A 102 9.33 -1.81 -3.87
C MET A 102 10.04 -0.59 -3.28
N LYS A 103 10.63 -0.75 -2.09
CA LYS A 103 11.36 0.33 -1.42
C LYS A 103 12.52 0.88 -2.28
N THR A 104 13.23 -0.02 -2.97
CA THR A 104 14.33 0.34 -3.87
C THR A 104 13.82 1.10 -5.09
N ALA A 105 12.74 0.63 -5.72
CA ALA A 105 12.11 1.30 -6.87
C ALA A 105 11.59 2.70 -6.51
N LEU A 106 10.98 2.84 -5.32
CA LEU A 106 10.54 4.12 -4.77
C LEU A 106 11.71 5.05 -4.51
N ALA A 107 12.76 4.59 -3.81
CA ALA A 107 13.94 5.41 -3.54
C ALA A 107 14.64 5.88 -4.83
N ARG A 108 14.64 5.06 -5.88
CA ARG A 108 15.18 5.44 -7.20
C ARG A 108 14.32 6.50 -7.90
N THR A 109 12.99 6.38 -7.84
CA THR A 109 12.09 7.24 -8.60
C THR A 109 11.77 8.55 -7.87
N TYR A 110 11.52 8.46 -6.56
CA TYR A 110 11.14 9.53 -5.64
C TYR A 110 12.06 9.51 -4.39
N PRO A 111 13.33 9.91 -4.51
CA PRO A 111 14.33 9.78 -3.44
C PRO A 111 14.03 10.60 -2.18
N LYS A 112 13.18 11.63 -2.30
CA LYS A 112 12.77 12.49 -1.19
C LYS A 112 11.53 11.98 -0.46
N ALA A 113 10.83 10.99 -1.02
CA ALA A 113 9.61 10.49 -0.43
C ALA A 113 9.92 9.53 0.73
N HIS A 114 9.18 9.66 1.81
CA HIS A 114 9.19 8.68 2.87
C HIS A 114 8.46 7.41 2.43
N PHE A 115 8.84 6.26 3.00
CA PHE A 115 8.19 4.98 2.76
C PHE A 115 7.65 4.42 4.07
N GLN A 116 6.34 4.13 4.10
CA GLN A 116 5.68 3.46 5.22
C GLN A 116 5.16 2.11 4.76
N ARG A 117 5.50 1.08 5.53
CA ARG A 117 4.89 -0.23 5.39
C ARG A 117 3.45 -0.19 5.86
N CYS A 118 2.54 -0.75 5.08
CA CYS A 118 1.15 -0.88 5.47
C CYS A 118 1.01 -1.77 6.73
N LEU A 119 0.54 -1.18 7.85
CA LEU A 119 0.36 -1.93 9.10
C LEU A 119 -0.70 -3.01 8.99
N VAL A 120 -1.75 -2.82 8.18
CA VAL A 120 -2.79 -3.83 7.98
C VAL A 120 -2.26 -5.05 7.22
N HIS A 121 -1.40 -4.85 6.22
CA HIS A 121 -0.72 -5.96 5.53
C HIS A 121 0.28 -6.68 6.44
N VAL A 122 1.02 -5.94 7.28
CA VAL A 122 1.87 -6.53 8.31
C VAL A 122 1.05 -7.38 9.27
N MET A 123 -0.08 -6.87 9.74
CA MET A 123 -1.02 -7.57 10.62
C MET A 123 -1.56 -8.86 9.99
N ARG A 124 -1.95 -8.83 8.71
CA ARG A 124 -2.38 -10.03 7.95
C ARG A 124 -1.26 -11.07 7.86
N ASN A 125 -0.04 -10.62 7.55
CA ASN A 125 1.14 -11.49 7.42
C ASN A 125 1.49 -12.18 8.75
N ILE A 126 1.39 -11.44 9.88
CA ILE A 126 1.54 -12.01 11.22
C ILE A 126 0.46 -13.09 11.45
N CYS A 127 -0.82 -12.77 11.25
CA CYS A 127 -1.93 -13.73 11.43
C CYS A 127 -1.77 -15.03 10.64
N ALA A 128 -1.23 -14.95 9.42
CA ALA A 128 -1.01 -16.11 8.56
C ALA A 128 0.08 -17.07 9.10
N LYS A 129 0.97 -16.59 9.97
CA LYS A 129 2.15 -17.32 10.46
C LYS A 129 2.08 -17.71 11.94
N VAL A 130 0.96 -17.43 12.60
CA VAL A 130 0.74 -17.72 14.02
C VAL A 130 -0.47 -18.63 14.22
N ARG A 131 -0.52 -19.32 15.37
CA ARG A 131 -1.65 -20.19 15.72
C ARG A 131 -2.93 -19.38 15.86
N VAL A 132 -4.06 -19.99 15.52
CA VAL A 132 -5.38 -19.34 15.55
C VAL A 132 -5.68 -18.74 16.92
N ASP A 133 -5.40 -19.49 17.99
CA ASP A 133 -5.66 -19.10 19.38
C ASP A 133 -4.83 -17.88 19.82
N ASP A 134 -3.64 -17.67 19.23
CA ASP A 134 -2.77 -16.54 19.55
C ASP A 134 -3.10 -15.29 18.73
N ARG A 135 -3.84 -15.41 17.62
CA ARG A 135 -4.09 -14.31 16.67
C ARG A 135 -4.66 -13.09 17.37
N GLU A 136 -5.77 -13.25 18.08
CA GLU A 136 -6.46 -12.12 18.72
C GLU A 136 -5.52 -11.34 19.65
N LYS A 137 -4.80 -12.07 20.50
CA LYS A 137 -3.87 -11.49 21.47
C LYS A 137 -2.72 -10.75 20.80
N ILE A 138 -2.09 -11.38 19.80
CA ILE A 138 -1.04 -10.77 19.00
C ILE A 138 -1.54 -9.50 18.30
N MET A 139 -2.74 -9.53 17.74
CA MET A 139 -3.31 -8.38 17.04
C MET A 139 -3.58 -7.20 17.98
N ASN A 140 -4.15 -7.48 19.15
CA ASN A 140 -4.44 -6.45 20.13
C ASN A 140 -3.17 -5.79 20.67
N GLU A 141 -2.10 -6.57 20.86
CA GLU A 141 -0.80 -6.06 21.28
C GLU A 141 -0.10 -5.27 20.17
N PHE A 142 -0.12 -5.76 18.93
CA PHE A 142 0.48 -5.06 17.79
C PHE A 142 -0.21 -3.72 17.52
N LYS A 143 -1.54 -3.63 17.66
CA LYS A 143 -2.29 -2.38 17.53
C LYS A 143 -1.86 -1.30 18.53
N GLN A 144 -1.32 -1.68 19.70
CA GLN A 144 -0.84 -0.71 20.69
C GLN A 144 0.24 0.20 20.12
N ILE A 145 1.01 -0.27 19.13
CA ILE A 145 2.10 0.48 18.51
C ILE A 145 1.63 1.83 17.96
N HIS A 146 0.47 1.88 17.29
CA HIS A 146 -0.03 3.11 16.68
C HIS A 146 -0.86 3.99 17.63
N GLN A 147 -1.09 3.53 18.86
CA GLN A 147 -1.83 4.26 19.89
C GLN A 147 -0.91 5.13 20.77
N GLN A 148 0.41 4.97 20.65
CA GLN A 148 1.39 5.70 21.46
C GLN A 148 1.46 7.18 21.05
N THR A 149 1.89 8.03 21.99
CA THR A 149 1.94 9.48 21.75
C THR A 149 3.15 9.87 20.91
N SER A 150 4.26 9.17 21.09
CA SER A 150 5.54 9.43 20.43
C SER A 150 6.11 8.20 19.72
N LYS A 151 7.00 8.44 18.74
CA LYS A 151 7.75 7.40 18.04
C LYS A 151 8.60 6.55 19.01
N LYS A 152 9.15 7.18 20.04
CA LYS A 152 10.00 6.52 21.05
C LYS A 152 9.18 5.54 21.89
N GLU A 153 7.99 5.93 22.33
CA GLU A 153 7.07 5.04 23.04
C GLU A 153 6.61 3.89 22.15
N ALA A 154 6.26 4.17 20.89
CA ALA A 154 5.87 3.15 19.91
C ALA A 154 6.97 2.10 19.69
N ALA A 155 8.23 2.54 19.58
CA ALA A 155 9.39 1.65 19.47
C ALA A 155 9.56 0.79 20.73
N ALA A 156 9.40 1.37 21.92
CA ALA A 156 9.47 0.61 23.18
C ALA A 156 8.37 -0.46 23.27
N VAL A 157 7.15 -0.15 22.85
CA VAL A 157 6.04 -1.12 22.78
C VAL A 157 6.35 -2.22 21.77
N LEU A 158 6.88 -1.88 20.59
CA LEU A 158 7.28 -2.83 19.56
C LEU A 158 8.40 -3.77 20.04
N HIS A 159 9.39 -3.26 20.78
CA HIS A 159 10.46 -4.08 21.35
C HIS A 159 9.97 -5.03 22.45
N LYS A 160 9.02 -4.59 23.29
CA LYS A 160 8.33 -5.47 24.24
C LYS A 160 7.54 -6.57 23.52
N PHE A 161 6.85 -6.22 22.43
CA PHE A 161 6.16 -7.18 21.58
C PHE A 161 7.12 -8.25 21.02
N TYR A 162 8.29 -7.85 20.53
CA TYR A 162 9.31 -8.80 20.10
C TYR A 162 9.75 -9.73 21.23
N ALA A 163 10.13 -9.19 22.39
CA ALA A 163 10.63 -9.99 23.51
C ALA A 163 9.61 -11.06 23.93
N ARG A 164 8.33 -10.71 23.95
CA ARG A 164 7.24 -11.62 24.31
C ARG A 164 7.07 -12.77 23.33
N TRP A 165 7.02 -12.47 22.03
CA TRP A 165 6.63 -13.44 21.01
C TRP A 165 7.81 -14.14 20.32
N ASN A 166 9.05 -13.70 20.56
CA ASN A 166 10.24 -14.26 19.92
C ASN A 166 10.45 -15.76 20.20
N LYS A 167 10.10 -16.24 21.40
CA LYS A 167 10.24 -17.66 21.75
C LYS A 167 9.29 -18.55 20.95
N ALA A 168 8.05 -18.10 20.72
CA ALA A 168 7.03 -18.87 20.01
C ALA A 168 7.11 -18.68 18.49
N TYR A 169 7.46 -17.48 18.02
CA TYR A 169 7.34 -17.07 16.63
C TYR A 169 8.60 -16.32 16.14
N SER A 170 9.78 -16.90 16.36
CA SER A 170 11.09 -16.29 16.03
C SER A 170 11.19 -15.79 14.59
N ASN A 171 10.69 -16.55 13.62
CA ASN A 171 10.69 -16.17 12.20
C ASN A 171 9.82 -14.94 11.90
N VAL A 172 8.67 -14.82 12.58
CA VAL A 172 7.79 -13.64 12.45
C VAL A 172 8.49 -12.41 13.02
N ILE A 173 9.09 -12.54 14.20
CA ILE A 173 9.80 -11.44 14.86
C ILE A 173 11.03 -11.01 14.08
N LYS A 174 11.79 -11.95 13.50
CA LYS A 174 12.92 -11.63 12.62
C LYS A 174 12.47 -10.76 11.43
N GLY A 175 11.41 -11.19 10.73
CA GLY A 175 10.88 -10.42 9.59
C GLY A 175 10.37 -9.03 9.99
N LEU A 176 9.77 -8.88 11.17
CA LEU A 176 9.33 -7.56 11.66
C LEU A 176 10.49 -6.61 11.96
N LYS A 177 11.57 -7.12 12.57
CA LYS A 177 12.78 -6.34 12.85
C LYS A 177 13.43 -5.80 11.58
N GLU A 178 13.43 -6.57 10.49
CA GLU A 178 13.99 -6.16 9.19
C GLU A 178 13.24 -4.96 8.59
N ILE A 179 11.93 -4.86 8.83
CA ILE A 179 11.07 -3.79 8.28
C ILE A 179 10.73 -2.70 9.32
N GLU A 180 11.23 -2.79 10.54
CA GLU A 180 10.93 -1.85 11.64
C GLU A 180 11.09 -0.36 11.28
N PRO A 181 12.14 0.06 10.56
CA PRO A 181 12.28 1.46 10.15
C PRO A 181 11.09 1.98 9.33
N ASP A 182 10.41 1.09 8.61
CA ASP A 182 9.28 1.40 7.74
C ASP A 182 7.92 1.31 8.47
N LEU A 183 7.87 0.77 9.70
CA LEU A 183 6.63 0.59 10.46
C LEU A 183 6.16 1.87 11.16
N LEU A 184 7.08 2.74 11.55
CA LEU A 184 6.81 3.88 12.44
C LEU A 184 6.98 5.25 11.75
N VAL A 185 7.05 5.28 10.42
CA VAL A 185 7.28 6.52 9.65
C VAL A 185 6.11 7.50 9.81
N PHE A 186 4.88 6.99 9.96
CA PHE A 186 3.70 7.83 10.20
C PHE A 186 3.81 8.72 11.45
N TYR A 187 4.67 8.38 12.43
CA TYR A 187 4.92 9.23 13.60
C TYR A 187 5.63 10.55 13.28
N ASN A 188 6.30 10.64 12.14
CA ASN A 188 6.93 11.88 11.67
C ASN A 188 5.89 12.95 11.30
N TYR A 189 4.61 12.58 11.21
CA TYR A 189 3.52 13.46 10.82
C TYR A 189 2.61 13.84 12.02
N PRO A 190 1.87 14.98 11.92
CA PRO A 190 0.91 15.41 12.93
C PRO A 190 -0.15 14.35 13.28
N LYS A 191 -0.53 14.27 14.55
CA LYS A 191 -1.47 13.27 15.09
C LYS A 191 -2.79 13.20 14.31
N GLN A 192 -3.27 14.35 13.83
CA GLN A 192 -4.52 14.53 13.11
C GLN A 192 -4.60 13.70 11.82
N ILE A 193 -3.46 13.47 11.15
CA ILE A 193 -3.42 12.76 9.86
C ILE A 193 -2.93 11.32 9.98
N ARG A 194 -2.36 10.93 11.13
CA ARG A 194 -1.82 9.56 11.35
C ARG A 194 -2.87 8.49 11.07
N ALA A 195 -4.11 8.72 11.51
CA ALA A 195 -5.21 7.79 11.31
C ALA A 195 -5.50 7.51 9.83
N SER A 196 -5.33 8.50 8.95
CA SER A 196 -5.44 8.26 7.51
C SER A 196 -4.29 7.40 7.00
N ILE A 197 -3.08 7.56 7.53
CA ILE A 197 -1.86 6.85 7.11
C ILE A 197 -1.89 5.37 7.54
N TYR A 198 -2.05 5.08 8.84
CA TYR A 198 -1.96 3.70 9.33
C TYR A 198 -3.22 2.86 9.08
N SER A 199 -4.31 3.47 8.63
CA SER A 199 -5.52 2.79 8.19
C SER A 199 -5.47 2.53 6.68
N THR A 200 -5.82 1.32 6.26
CA THR A 200 -6.01 0.97 4.83
C THR A 200 -7.46 1.05 4.37
N ASN A 201 -8.38 1.51 5.21
CA ASN A 201 -9.82 1.56 4.87
C ASN A 201 -10.09 2.17 3.48
N MET A 202 -9.31 3.17 3.06
CA MET A 202 -9.49 3.81 1.76
C MET A 202 -9.21 2.85 0.59
N ILE A 203 -8.02 2.25 0.55
CA ILE A 203 -7.64 1.38 -0.57
C ILE A 203 -8.38 0.04 -0.52
N GLU A 204 -8.66 -0.47 0.69
CA GLU A 204 -9.45 -1.69 0.85
C GLU A 204 -10.91 -1.50 0.47
N SER A 205 -11.52 -0.37 0.86
CA SER A 205 -12.88 -0.05 0.42
C SER A 205 -12.94 0.09 -1.10
N PHE A 206 -11.93 0.69 -1.73
CA PHE A 206 -11.85 0.80 -3.18
C PHE A 206 -11.70 -0.58 -3.85
N ASN A 207 -10.80 -1.42 -3.35
CA ASN A 207 -10.62 -2.79 -3.83
C ASN A 207 -11.91 -3.62 -3.70
N ASN A 208 -12.65 -3.44 -2.61
CA ASN A 208 -13.93 -4.12 -2.41
C ASN A 208 -15.01 -3.64 -3.38
N VAL A 209 -15.01 -2.36 -3.77
CA VAL A 209 -15.91 -1.85 -4.81
C VAL A 209 -15.57 -2.45 -6.18
N ILE A 210 -14.28 -2.56 -6.52
CA ILE A 210 -13.85 -3.16 -7.80
C ILE A 210 -14.18 -4.67 -7.87
N LYS A 211 -14.12 -5.37 -6.74
CA LYS A 211 -14.41 -6.82 -6.66
C LYS A 211 -15.88 -7.18 -6.68
N ARG A 212 -16.76 -6.22 -6.40
CA ARG A 212 -18.22 -6.40 -6.40
C ARG A 212 -18.76 -6.35 -7.82
#